data_AF-A0A127SSA9-F1
#
_entry.id   AF-A0A127SSA9-F1
#
_cell.length_a   1.000
_cell.length_b   1.000
_cell.length_c   1.000
_cell.angle_alpha   90.00
_cell.angle_beta   90.00
_cell.angle_gamma   90.00
#
_symmetry.space_group_name_H-M   'P 1'
#
loop_
_entity.id
_entity.type
_entity.pdbx_description
1 polymer ?
#
loop_
_entity_poly.entity_id
_entity_poly.type
_entity_poly.pdbx_seq_one_letter_code
_entity_poly.pdbx_strand_id
1 'polypeptide(L)' 'TMIGDAAHLMPPFAGQGVNSGLMDALILSDNLTNGKFNSIEEAIENYEQQMFAYGREAQEESTQN' A
#
# COMPACT_ATOMS: atom_id res chain seq x y z
N THR A 1 1.06 4.58 10.42
CA THR A 1 0.71 3.96 9.14
C THR A 1 -0.29 4.81 8.39
N MET A 2 -0.22 4.81 7.05
CA MET A 2 -1.12 5.51 6.13
C MET A 2 -1.49 4.55 4.99
N ILE A 3 -2.63 4.77 4.33
CA ILE A 3 -3.10 4.01 3.17
C ILE A 3 -3.64 4.97 2.09
N GLY A 4 -3.73 4.52 0.83
CA GLY A 4 -4.21 5.27 -0.32
C GLY A 4 -3.34 6.47 -0.66
N ASP A 5 -3.96 7.53 -1.18
CA ASP A 5 -3.28 8.78 -1.56
C ASP A 5 -2.49 9.42 -0.40
N ALA A 6 -2.88 9.15 0.85
CA ALA A 6 -2.13 9.62 2.02
C ALA A 6 -0.77 8.91 2.17
N ALA A 7 -0.66 7.66 1.69
CA ALA A 7 0.57 6.89 1.69
C ALA A 7 1.42 7.09 0.43
N HIS A 8 0.78 7.18 -0.74
CA HIS A 8 1.49 7.20 -2.03
C HIS A 8 0.73 7.96 -3.11
N LEU A 9 0.67 9.29 -2.99
CA LEU A 9 0.09 10.15 -4.02
C LEU A 9 0.74 9.90 -5.40
N MET A 10 -0.10 9.68 -6.42
CA MET A 10 0.32 9.41 -7.80
C MET A 10 -0.41 10.31 -8.81
N PRO A 11 0.22 10.65 -9.96
CA PRO A 11 -0.47 11.33 -11.05
C PRO A 11 -1.69 10.52 -11.54
N PRO A 12 -2.87 11.13 -11.74
CA PRO A 12 -4.10 10.40 -12.03
C PRO A 12 -4.16 9.82 -13.44
N PHE A 13 -3.19 10.15 -14.30
CA PHE A 13 -3.23 9.86 -15.73
C PHE A 13 -3.15 8.36 -16.06
N ALA A 14 -2.57 7.55 -15.18
CA ALA A 14 -2.49 6.09 -15.32
C ALA A 14 -3.64 5.32 -14.63
N GLY A 15 -4.57 6.00 -13.95
CA GLY A 15 -5.73 5.35 -13.30
C GLY A 15 -5.41 4.41 -12.12
N GLN A 16 -4.20 4.48 -11.55
CA GLN A 16 -3.70 3.51 -10.58
C GLN A 16 -4.07 3.79 -9.11
N GLY A 17 -4.38 5.05 -8.75
CA GLY A 17 -4.51 5.46 -7.34
C GLY A 17 -5.52 4.66 -6.50
N VAL A 18 -6.72 4.42 -7.04
CA VAL A 18 -7.78 3.71 -6.28
C VAL A 18 -7.46 2.23 -6.07
N ASN A 19 -6.89 1.56 -7.07
CA ASN A 19 -6.56 0.13 -6.95
C ASN A 19 -5.44 -0.09 -5.92
N SER A 20 -4.42 0.79 -5.91
CA SER A 20 -3.36 0.73 -4.90
C SER A 20 -3.89 0.98 -3.49
N GLY A 21 -4.81 1.94 -3.31
CA GLY A 21 -5.46 2.17 -2.01
C GLY A 21 -6.32 0.99 -1.52
N LEU A 22 -6.98 0.27 -2.43
CA LEU A 22 -7.73 -0.96 -2.09
C LEU A 22 -6.79 -2.11 -1.71
N MET A 23 -5.64 -2.21 -2.37
CA MET A 23 -4.59 -3.18 -2.04
C MET A 23 -4.02 -2.91 -0.65
N ASP A 24 -3.77 -1.64 -0.30
CA ASP A 24 -3.33 -1.26 1.05
C ASP A 24 -4.32 -1.74 2.11
N ALA A 25 -5.62 -1.48 1.89
CA ALA A 25 -6.68 -1.87 2.82
C ALA A 25 -6.76 -3.40 2.99
N LEU A 26 -6.64 -4.15 1.89
CA LEU A 26 -6.63 -5.61 1.91
C LEU A 26 -5.46 -6.15 2.74
N ILE A 27 -4.23 -5.73 2.42
CA ILE A 27 -3.01 -6.23 3.08
C ILE A 27 -3.00 -5.85 4.55
N LEU A 28 -3.31 -4.59 4.88
CA LEU A 28 -3.31 -4.13 6.27
C LEU A 28 -4.41 -4.84 7.08
N SER A 29 -5.60 -5.05 6.51
CA SER A 29 -6.68 -5.76 7.20
C SER A 29 -6.34 -7.24 7.44
N ASP A 30 -5.71 -7.92 6.47
CA ASP A 30 -5.26 -9.30 6.65
C ASP A 30 -4.16 -9.36 7.72
N ASN A 31 -3.15 -8.49 7.64
CA ASN A 31 -2.06 -8.45 8.61
C ASN A 31 -2.55 -8.23 10.05
N LEU A 32 -3.57 -7.40 10.25
CA LEU A 32 -4.13 -7.12 11.57
C LEU A 32 -5.08 -8.22 12.10
N THR A 33 -5.55 -9.14 11.25
CA THR A 33 -6.60 -10.12 11.63
C THR A 33 -6.18 -11.57 11.50
N ASN A 34 -5.12 -11.87 10.74
CA ASN A 34 -4.68 -13.24 10.45
C ASN A 34 -3.92 -13.93 11.61
N GLY A 35 -3.59 -13.20 12.68
CA GLY A 35 -2.91 -13.74 13.86
C GLY A 35 -1.45 -14.18 13.64
N LYS A 36 -0.81 -13.77 12.54
CA LYS A 36 0.57 -14.15 12.20
C LYS A 36 1.64 -13.26 12.85
N PHE A 37 1.24 -12.12 13.41
CA PHE A 37 2.15 -11.12 13.97
C PHE A 37 2.02 -11.06 15.50
N ASN A 38 3.13 -10.82 16.18
CA ASN A 38 3.19 -10.79 17.64
C ASN A 38 2.77 -9.44 18.21
N SER A 39 2.76 -8.39 17.38
CA SER A 39 2.26 -7.07 17.74
C SER A 39 1.63 -6.35 16.54
N ILE A 40 0.91 -5.27 16.85
CA ILE A 40 0.30 -4.39 15.83
C ILE A 40 1.41 -3.70 15.01
N GLU A 41 2.51 -3.33 15.66
CA GLU A 41 3.67 -2.70 15.01
C GLU A 41 4.29 -3.62 13.97
N GLU A 42 4.46 -4.92 14.28
CA GLU A 42 5.00 -5.91 13.35
C GLU A 42 4.09 -6.11 12.12
N ALA A 43 2.77 -6.14 12.34
CA ALA A 43 1.78 -6.22 11.28
C ALA A 43 1.79 -4.98 10.35
N ILE A 44 1.94 -3.79 10.95
CA ILE A 44 2.06 -2.51 10.23
C ILE A 44 3.37 -2.46 9.44
N GLU A 45 4.50 -2.81 10.04
CA GLU A 45 5.81 -2.79 9.38
C GLU A 45 5.84 -3.73 8.17
N ASN A 46 5.25 -4.92 8.31
CA ASN A 46 5.10 -5.85 7.20
C ASN A 46 4.23 -5.30 6.06
N TYR A 47 3.13 -4.62 6.39
CA TYR A 47 2.30 -3.94 5.39
C TYR A 47 3.09 -2.84 4.67
N GLU A 48 3.77 -1.97 5.42
CA GLU A 48 4.52 -0.84 4.86
C GLU A 48 5.64 -1.32 3.93
N GLN A 49 6.35 -2.40 4.28
CA GLN A 49 7.35 -3.02 3.40
C GLN A 49 6.78 -3.47 2.05
N GLN A 50 5.58 -4.09 2.05
CA GLN A 50 4.90 -4.49 0.81
C GLN A 50 4.44 -3.27 0.01
N MET A 51 3.85 -2.28 0.69
CA MET A 51 3.38 -1.04 0.08
C MET A 51 4.50 -0.26 -0.63
N PHE A 52 5.68 -0.18 -0.03
CA PHE A 52 6.83 0.47 -0.68
C PHE A 52 7.33 -0.23 -1.94
N ALA A 53 7.00 -1.52 -2.14
CA ALA A 53 7.36 -2.25 -3.34
C ALA A 53 6.40 -1.90 -4.49
N TYR A 54 5.10 -2.16 -4.32
CA TYR A 54 4.11 -1.90 -5.39
C TYR A 54 3.80 -0.41 -5.58
N GLY A 55 3.86 0.40 -4.52
CA GLY A 55 3.62 1.85 -4.62
C GLY A 55 4.68 2.55 -5.47
N ARG A 56 5.92 2.07 -5.42
CA ARG A 56 7.02 2.59 -6.26
C ARG A 56 6.86 2.19 -7.72
N GLU A 57 6.50 0.94 -7.97
CA GLU A 57 6.21 0.43 -9.32
C GLU A 57 5.08 1.26 -9.96
N ALA A 58 3.97 1.48 -9.24
CA ALA A 58 2.86 2.28 -9.72
C ALA A 58 3.23 3.76 -9.94
N GLN A 59 4.11 4.33 -9.11
CA GLN A 59 4.64 5.70 -9.31
C GLN A 59 5.52 5.81 -10.56
N GLU A 60 6.39 4.84 -10.81
CA GLU A 60 7.25 4.79 -11.99
C GLU A 60 6.43 4.66 -13.27
N GLU A 61 5.44 3.75 -13.29
CA GLU A 61 4.51 3.59 -14.41
C GLU A 61 3.70 4.87 -14.68
N SER A 62 3.21 5.51 -13.62
CA SER A 62 2.44 6.76 -13.75
C SER A 62 3.29 7.94 -14.22
N THR A 63 4.61 7.91 -14.03
CA THR A 63 5.53 8.95 -14.48
C THR A 63 5.94 8.77 -15.95
N GLN A 64 5.89 7.54 -16.47
CA GLN A 64 6.24 7.22 -17.86
C GLN A 64 5.08 7.40 -18.86
N ASN A 65 3.84 7.56 -18.37
CA ASN A 65 2.64 7.81 -19.18
C ASN A 65 2.32 9.31 -19.26
#